data_AF-G7WIU7-F1
#
_entry.id   AF-G7WIU7-F1
#
_cell.length_a   1.000
_cell.length_b   1.000
_cell.length_c   1.000
_cell.angle_alpha   90.00
_cell.angle_beta   90.00
_cell.angle_gamma   90.00
#
_symmetry.space_group_name_H-M   'P 1'
#
loop_
_entity.id
_entity.type
_entity.pdbx_description
1 polymer ?
#
loop_
_entity_poly.entity_id
_entity_poly.type
_entity_poly.pdbx_seq_one_letter_code
_entity_poly.pdbx_strand_id
1 'polypeptide(L)' 'MLVLGRKPGEYVIIDDNIMVKVVKSAEGDLRLAIDAPKQMKILRGEIYEQQKGKDGRIA' A
#
# COMPACT_ATOMS: atom_id res chain seq x y z
N MET A 1 -12.96 -5.72 -5.57
CA MET A 1 -11.56 -6.18 -5.48
C MET A 1 -11.07 -6.48 -6.89
N LEU A 2 -9.99 -5.83 -7.32
CA LEU A 2 -9.35 -6.04 -8.62
C LEU A 2 -8.03 -6.80 -8.40
N VAL A 3 -7.77 -7.84 -9.18
CA VAL A 3 -6.59 -8.72 -9.02
C VAL A 3 -5.74 -8.64 -10.27
N LEU A 4 -4.48 -8.24 -10.11
CA LEU A 4 -3.52 -8.07 -11.21
C LEU A 4 -2.18 -8.70 -10.81
N GLY A 5 -1.61 -9.53 -11.67
CA GLY A 5 -0.23 -10.00 -11.51
C GLY A 5 0.76 -8.98 -12.05
N ARG A 6 1.79 -8.62 -11.27
CA ARG A 6 2.87 -7.69 -11.64
C ARG A 6 4.24 -8.32 -11.40
N LYS A 7 5.16 -8.16 -12.35
CA LYS A 7 6.58 -8.53 -12.21
C LYS A 7 7.37 -7.41 -11.52
N PRO A 8 8.55 -7.70 -10.92
CA PRO A 8 9.44 -6.66 -10.43
C PRO A 8 9.76 -5.62 -11.51
N GLY A 9 9.56 -4.34 -11.20
CA GLY A 9 9.70 -3.22 -12.12
C GLY A 9 8.39 -2.73 -12.72
N GLU A 10 7.34 -3.57 -12.76
CA GLU A 10 6.00 -3.17 -13.19
C GLU A 10 5.24 -2.43 -12.09
N TYR A 11 4.28 -1.60 -12.50
CA TYR A 11 3.50 -0.77 -11.59
C TYR A 11 2.02 -0.69 -12.01
N VAL A 12 1.21 -0.18 -11.08
CA VAL A 12 -0.18 0.20 -11.26
C VAL A 12 -0.33 1.65 -10.85
N ILE A 13 -1.13 2.41 -11.60
CA ILE A 13 -1.55 3.76 -11.24
C ILE A 13 -2.99 3.68 -10.72
N ILE A 14 -3.24 4.31 -9.57
CA ILE A 14 -4.58 4.45 -8.99
C ILE A 14 -4.92 5.93 -9.05
N ASP A 15 -6.11 6.23 -9.59
CA ASP A 15 -6.48 7.58 -10.00
C ASP A 15 -5.42 8.12 -10.97
N ASP A 16 -4.85 9.30 -10.73
CA ASP A 16 -3.78 9.87 -11.57
C ASP A 16 -2.49 10.20 -10.80
N ASN A 17 -2.45 9.93 -9.50
CA ASN A 17 -1.40 10.44 -8.60
C ASN A 17 -0.83 9.41 -7.62
N ILE A 18 -1.32 8.17 -7.61
CA ILE A 18 -0.77 7.10 -6.77
C ILE A 18 -0.13 6.05 -7.66
N MET A 19 1.17 5.85 -7.53
CA MET A 19 1.90 4.75 -8.17
C MET A 19 2.20 3.65 -7.17
N VAL A 20 1.79 2.42 -7.47
CA VAL A 20 2.18 1.23 -6.71
C VAL A 20 3.07 0.36 -7.60
N LYS A 21 4.34 0.23 -7.22
CA LYS A 21 5.37 -0.50 -7.96
C LYS A 21 5.81 -1.75 -7.21
N VAL A 22 5.90 -2.87 -7.92
CA VAL A 22 6.51 -4.08 -7.37
C VAL A 22 8.01 -3.97 -7.51
N VAL A 23 8.73 -4.11 -6.40
CA VAL A 23 10.20 -4.10 -6.37
C VAL A 23 10.71 -5.40 -5.76
N LYS A 24 11.87 -5.86 -6.21
CA LYS A 24 12.55 -7.02 -5.64
C LYS A 24 13.68 -6.53 -4.74
N SER A 25 13.74 -7.01 -3.51
CA SER A 25 14.84 -6.73 -2.60
C SER A 25 16.10 -7.49 -3.03
N ALA A 26 17.27 -7.08 -2.53
CA ALA A 26 18.51 -7.83 -2.74
C ALA A 26 18.44 -9.26 -2.17
N GLU A 27 17.63 -9.45 -1.12
CA GLU A 27 17.40 -10.74 -0.44
C GLU A 27 16.43 -11.65 -1.19
N GLY A 28 15.77 -11.14 -2.24
CA GLY A 28 14.89 -11.91 -3.11
C GLY A 28 13.40 -11.70 -2.89
N ASP A 29 13.02 -11.01 -1.81
CA ASP A 29 11.62 -10.74 -1.46
C ASP A 29 10.98 -9.71 -2.39
N LEU A 30 9.67 -9.84 -2.59
CA LEU A 30 8.86 -8.83 -3.25
C LEU A 30 8.41 -7.78 -2.24
N ARG A 31 8.61 -6.51 -2.58
CA ARG A 31 8.16 -5.35 -1.80
C ARG A 31 7.29 -4.45 -2.67
N LEU A 32 6.47 -3.64 -2.03
CA LEU A 32 5.66 -2.62 -2.68
C LEU A 32 6.28 -1.25 -2.41
N ALA A 33 6.62 -0.53 -3.47
CA ALA A 33 6.94 0.89 -3.40
C ALA A 33 5.68 1.68 -3.75
N ILE A 34 5.26 2.58 -2.87
CA ILE A 34 4.06 3.41 -3.06
C ILE A 34 4.52 4.86 -3.13
N ASP A 35 4.31 5.51 -4.26
CA ASP A 35 4.48 6.94 -4.45
C ASP A 35 3.10 7.59 -4.49
N ALA A 36 2.87 8.57 -3.62
CA ALA A 36 1.59 9.25 -3.50
C ALA A 36 1.81 10.68 -2.94
N PRO A 37 0.84 11.58 -3.14
CA PRO A 37 0.92 12.94 -2.62
C PRO A 37 0.98 12.97 -1.08
N LYS A 38 1.70 13.96 -0.51
CA LYS A 38 1.93 14.07 0.95
C LYS A 38 0.64 14.21 1.78
N GLN A 39 -0.41 14.77 1.19
CA GLN A 39 -1.72 14.91 1.84
C GLN A 39 -2.44 13.55 2.01
N MET A 40 -2.00 12.50 1.32
CA MET A 40 -2.60 11.18 1.39
C MET A 40 -1.91 10.33 2.45
N LYS A 41 -2.69 9.85 3.43
CA LYS A 41 -2.19 8.99 4.49
C LYS A 41 -2.03 7.56 3.98
N ILE A 42 -0.81 7.03 4.01
CA ILE A 42 -0.53 5.62 3.73
C ILE A 42 -0.28 4.91 5.06
N LEU A 43 -1.03 3.82 5.32
CA LEU A 43 -0.88 3.00 6.50
C LEU A 43 -0.66 1.55 6.11
N ARG A 44 0.16 0.84 6.89
CA ARG A 44 0.21 -0.63 6.82
C ARG A 44 -1.07 -1.21 7.42
N GLY A 45 -1.54 -2.33 6.89
CA GLY A 45 -2.84 -2.91 7.25
C GLY A 45 -2.96 -3.16 8.76
N GLU A 46 -1.91 -3.69 9.38
CA GLU A 46 -1.89 -3.95 10.82
C GLU A 46 -2.02 -2.67 11.66
N ILE A 47 -1.53 -1.54 11.17
CA ILE A 47 -1.66 -0.23 11.84
C ILE A 47 -3.07 0.32 11.63
N TYR A 48 -3.63 0.17 10.43
CA TYR A 48 -4.99 0.60 10.12
C TYR A 48 -6.01 -0.10 11.02
N GLU A 49 -5.92 -1.44 11.14
CA GLU A 49 -6.83 -2.22 12.00
C GLU A 49 -6.68 -1.85 13.48
N GLN A 50 -5.46 -1.60 13.96
CA GLN A 50 -5.22 -1.13 15.33
C GLN A 50 -5.84 0.25 15.62
N GLN A 51 -5.81 1.18 14.67
CA GLN A 51 -6.44 2.50 14.83
C GLN A 51 -7.97 2.37 14.82
N LYS A 52 -8.51 1.59 13.89
CA LYS A 52 -9.95 1.35 13.77
C LYS A 52 -10.53 0.65 15.01
N GLY A 53 -9.79 -0.29 15.60
CA GLY A 53 -10.17 -0.96 16.85
C GLY A 53 -10.13 -0.05 18.10
N LYS A 54 -9.43 1.09 18.05
CA LYS A 54 -9.42 2.08 19.14
C LYS A 54 -10.60 3.07 19.05
N ASP A 55 -11.01 3.43 17.83
CA ASP A 55 -12.17 4.32 17.58
C ASP A 55 -13.52 3.63 17.81
N GLY A 56 -13.55 2.29 17.85
CA GLY A 56 -14.76 1.48 18.07
C GLY A 56 -15.16 1.27 19.53
N ARG A 57 -14.47 1.88 20.50
CA ARG A 57 -14.92 1.91 21.91
C ARG A 57 -15.78 3.15 22.17
N ILE A 58 -16.98 3.15 21.57
CA ILE A 58 -18.08 3.92 22.13
C ILE A 58 -18.79 2.97 23.10
N ALA A 59 -19.03 3.48 24.31
CA ALA A 59 -19.64 2.80 25.44
C ALA A 59 -20.96 2.08 25.11
#